data_AF-A0A842NH61-F1
#
_entry.id   AF-A0A842NH61-F1
#
_cell.length_a   1.000
_cell.length_b   1.000
_cell.length_c   1.000
_cell.angle_alpha   90.00
_cell.angle_beta   90.00
_cell.angle_gamma   90.00
#
_symmetry.space_group_name_H-M   'P 1'
#
loop_
_entity.id
_entity.type
_entity.pdbx_description
1 polymer ?
#
loop_
_entity_poly.entity_id
_entity_poly.type
_entity_poly.pdbx_seq_one_letter_code
_entity_poly.pdbx_strand_id
1 'polypeptide(L)' 'MIKTPCPICKEHMRDHDENEIEKCLWKFVKEAKNPVVYVSMNKIICPICEKEMGDHNTSQTRECVKQFIIDVKSLDL' A
#
# COMPACT_ATOMS: atom_id res chain seq x y z
N MET A 1 11.58 11.39 7.18
CA MET A 1 10.59 11.61 6.10
C MET A 1 10.39 10.29 5.38
N ILE A 2 9.27 9.62 5.63
CA ILE A 2 8.97 8.37 4.93
C ILE A 2 8.67 8.76 3.48
N LYS A 3 9.60 8.40 2.59
CA LYS A 3 9.36 8.39 1.16
C LYS A 3 8.48 7.18 0.89
N THR A 4 7.21 7.19 1.25
CA THR A 4 6.36 6.01 1.04
C THR A 4 6.03 5.93 -0.45
N PRO A 5 6.66 5.04 -1.24
CA PRO A 5 6.26 4.86 -2.63
C PRO A 5 4.85 4.27 -2.65
N CYS A 6 4.03 4.74 -3.58
CA CYS A 6 2.73 4.17 -3.83
C CYS A 6 2.93 2.70 -4.26
N PRO A 7 2.36 1.72 -3.56
CA PRO A 7 2.54 0.31 -3.90
C PRO A 7 1.96 -0.05 -5.28
N ILE A 8 1.06 0.81 -5.82
CA ILE A 8 0.34 0.64 -7.09
C ILE A 8 1.08 1.29 -8.27
N CYS A 9 1.35 2.60 -8.24
CA CYS A 9 1.96 3.33 -9.36
C CYS A 9 3.47 3.60 -9.18
N LYS A 10 4.03 3.29 -8.00
CA LYS A 10 5.45 3.48 -7.63
C LYS A 10 5.93 4.93 -7.50
N GLU A 11 5.08 5.92 -7.77
CA GLU A 11 5.35 7.35 -7.47
C GLU A 11 5.29 7.63 -5.97
N HIS A 12 5.82 8.76 -5.50
CA HIS A 12 5.70 9.09 -4.08
C HIS A 12 4.26 9.49 -3.74
N MET A 13 3.76 9.02 -2.59
CA MET A 13 2.40 9.38 -2.12
C MET A 13 2.19 10.89 -1.93
N ARG A 14 3.27 11.68 -1.83
CA ARG A 14 3.21 13.15 -1.76
C ARG A 14 2.95 13.83 -3.09
N ASP A 15 3.22 13.13 -4.18
CA ASP A 15 3.02 13.64 -5.54
C ASP A 15 1.59 13.36 -6.03
N HIS A 16 0.77 12.67 -5.22
CA HIS A 16 -0.61 12.36 -5.54
C HIS A 16 -1.54 13.49 -5.07
N ASP A 17 -2.51 13.86 -5.90
CA ASP A 17 -3.66 14.62 -5.44
C ASP A 17 -4.63 13.74 -4.59
N GLU A 18 -5.64 14.37 -3.99
CA GLU A 18 -6.61 13.66 -3.12
C GLU A 18 -7.32 12.50 -3.84
N ASN A 19 -7.67 12.67 -5.12
CA ASN A 19 -8.34 11.63 -5.91
C ASN A 19 -7.38 10.47 -6.22
N GLU A 20 -6.13 10.79 -6.54
CA GLU A 20 -5.08 9.82 -6.81
C GLU A 20 -4.76 9.00 -5.54
N ILE A 21 -4.73 9.64 -4.38
CA ILE A 21 -4.56 8.98 -3.08
C ILE A 21 -5.70 8.01 -2.82
N GLU A 22 -6.96 8.46 -2.95
CA GLU A 22 -8.13 7.61 -2.69
C GLU A 22 -8.13 6.39 -3.62
N LYS A 23 -7.90 6.61 -4.92
CA LYS A 23 -7.87 5.56 -5.94
C LYS A 23 -6.75 4.54 -5.68
N CYS A 24 -5.55 5.01 -5.35
CA CYS A 24 -4.41 4.14 -5.09
C CYS A 24 -4.58 3.36 -3.79
N LEU A 25 -5.09 3.99 -2.72
CA LEU A 25 -5.42 3.30 -1.47
C LEU A 25 -6.49 2.24 -1.68
N TRP A 26 -7.58 2.57 -2.39
CA TRP A 26 -8.65 1.61 -2.66
C TRP A 26 -8.14 0.40 -3.44
N LYS A 27 -7.33 0.63 -4.49
CA LYS A 27 -6.75 -0.45 -5.28
C LYS A 27 -5.80 -1.30 -4.45
N PHE A 28 -4.94 -0.68 -3.64
CA PHE A 28 -4.05 -1.40 -2.73
C PHE A 28 -4.83 -2.25 -1.72
N VAL A 29 -5.84 -1.71 -1.06
CA VAL A 29 -6.68 -2.48 -0.10
C VAL A 29 -7.42 -3.62 -0.78
N LYS A 30 -7.93 -3.40 -2.00
CA LYS A 30 -8.65 -4.41 -2.77
C LYS A 30 -7.73 -5.56 -3.15
N GLU A 31 -6.56 -5.24 -3.68
CA GLU A 31 -5.55 -6.23 -3.98
C GLU A 31 -5.12 -6.92 -2.67
N ALA A 32 -4.93 -6.18 -1.54
CA ALA A 32 -4.34 -6.64 -0.26
C ALA A 32 -5.09 -7.85 0.30
N LYS A 33 -6.39 -7.87 0.04
CA LYS A 33 -7.35 -8.86 0.51
C LYS A 33 -7.48 -10.06 -0.43
N ASN A 34 -6.89 -10.01 -1.63
CA ASN A 34 -6.93 -11.07 -2.62
C ASN A 34 -5.52 -11.67 -2.85
N PRO A 35 -5.13 -12.72 -2.09
CA PRO A 35 -3.80 -13.32 -2.20
C PRO A 35 -3.51 -13.88 -3.60
N VAL A 36 -4.53 -14.23 -4.39
CA VAL A 36 -4.35 -14.78 -5.75
C VAL A 36 -3.81 -13.72 -6.72
N VAL A 37 -4.15 -12.43 -6.51
CA VAL A 37 -3.78 -11.31 -7.40
C VAL A 37 -2.31 -10.90 -7.23
N TYR A 38 -1.71 -11.06 -6.05
CA TYR A 38 -0.32 -10.64 -5.83
C TYR A 38 0.73 -11.68 -6.17
N VAL A 39 0.36 -12.96 -6.17
CA VAL A 39 1.31 -14.04 -6.48
C VAL A 39 1.64 -14.06 -7.98
N SER A 40 0.82 -13.41 -8.83
CA SER A 40 0.78 -13.73 -10.26
C SER A 40 1.31 -12.67 -11.24
N MET A 41 1.46 -11.37 -10.94
CA MET A 41 1.96 -10.42 -11.97
C MET A 41 2.88 -9.28 -11.55
N ASN A 42 2.98 -8.89 -10.28
CA ASN A 42 4.03 -8.00 -9.79
C ASN A 42 4.12 -8.16 -8.28
N LYS A 43 5.29 -8.53 -7.76
CA LYS A 43 5.50 -8.65 -6.32
C LYS A 43 5.26 -7.29 -5.67
N ILE A 44 4.17 -7.17 -4.92
CA ILE A 44 3.86 -5.94 -4.19
C ILE A 44 4.62 -5.97 -2.87
N ILE A 45 5.52 -5.00 -2.72
CA ILE A 45 6.28 -4.78 -1.52
C ILE A 45 5.40 -4.01 -0.53
N CYS A 46 5.36 -4.49 0.70
CA CYS A 46 4.67 -3.83 1.80
C CYS A 46 5.34 -2.47 2.07
N PRO A 47 4.59 -1.35 1.99
CA PRO A 47 5.15 -0.02 2.18
C PRO A 47 5.56 0.28 3.63
N ILE A 48 5.24 -0.60 4.58
CA ILE A 48 5.52 -0.44 6.01
C ILE A 48 6.74 -1.25 6.47
N CYS A 49 6.86 -2.50 6.02
CA CYS A 49 7.89 -3.42 6.52
C CYS A 49 8.83 -3.94 5.43
N GLU A 50 8.67 -3.48 4.18
CA GLU A 50 9.51 -3.78 3.01
C GLU A 50 9.55 -5.26 2.58
N LYS A 51 8.76 -6.12 3.23
CA LYS A 51 8.57 -7.53 2.82
C LYS A 51 7.56 -7.66 1.70
N GLU A 52 7.57 -8.78 0.98
CA GLU A 52 6.53 -9.06 0.00
C GLU A 52 5.18 -9.20 0.72
N MET A 53 4.11 -8.63 0.15
CA MET A 53 2.75 -8.79 0.69
C MET A 53 2.33 -10.27 0.74
N GLY A 54 2.90 -11.12 -0.12
CA GLY A 54 2.70 -12.58 -0.07
C GLY A 54 3.27 -13.26 1.17
N ASP A 55 4.24 -12.65 1.86
CA ASP A 55 4.82 -13.18 3.10
C ASP A 55 3.96 -12.86 4.34
N HIS A 56 2.92 -12.03 4.18
CA HIS A 56 2.07 -11.63 5.29
C HIS A 56 0.94 -12.63 5.49
N ASN A 57 0.74 -13.06 6.74
CA ASN A 57 -0.52 -13.67 7.12
C ASN A 57 -1.64 -12.61 7.21
N THR A 58 -2.89 -13.05 7.33
CA THR A 58 -4.06 -12.16 7.38
C THR A 58 -3.96 -11.05 8.44
N SER A 59 -3.38 -11.34 9.61
CA SER A 59 -3.23 -10.34 10.68
C SER A 59 -2.19 -9.29 10.29
N GLN A 60 -1.03 -9.73 9.80
CA GLN A 60 0.05 -8.85 9.37
C GLN A 60 -0.39 -7.96 8.20
N THR A 61 -1.13 -8.51 7.23
CA THR A 61 -1.71 -7.74 6.12
C THR A 61 -2.62 -6.63 6.63
N ARG A 62 -3.52 -6.92 7.58
CA ARG A 62 -4.44 -5.93 8.14
C ARG A 62 -3.70 -4.82 8.88
N GLU A 63 -2.70 -5.19 9.68
CA GLU A 63 -1.90 -4.23 10.45
C GLU A 63 -1.12 -3.30 9.53
N CYS A 64 -0.38 -3.85 8.55
CA CYS A 64 0.43 -3.07 7.63
C CYS A 64 -0.43 -2.15 6.75
N VAL A 65 -1.57 -2.65 6.24
CA VAL A 65 -2.51 -1.83 5.45
C VAL A 65 -3.07 -0.69 6.30
N LYS A 66 -3.45 -0.97 7.56
CA LYS A 66 -3.98 0.07 8.46
C LYS A 66 -2.93 1.14 8.74
N GLN A 67 -1.69 0.74 9.05
CA GLN A 67 -0.60 1.68 9.30
C GLN A 67 -0.32 2.54 8.06
N PHE A 68 -0.28 1.94 6.87
CA PHE A 68 -0.07 2.69 5.63
C PHE A 68 -1.15 3.74 5.37
N ILE A 69 -2.42 3.41 5.63
CA ILE A 69 -3.52 4.37 5.51
C ILE A 69 -3.34 5.55 6.50
N ILE A 70 -2.89 5.28 7.73
CA ILE A 70 -2.62 6.32 8.72
C ILE A 70 -1.48 7.21 8.24
N ASP A 71 -0.36 6.62 7.81
CA ASP A 71 0.82 7.35 7.36
C ASP A 71 0.50 8.28 6.17
N VAL A 72 -0.31 7.79 5.22
CA VAL A 72 -0.75 8.58 4.05
C VAL A 72 -1.67 9.72 4.47
N LYS A 73 -2.60 9.48 5.40
CA LYS A 73 -3.50 10.54 5.93
C LYS A 73 -2.77 11.58 6.80
N SER A 74 -1.62 11.22 7.35
CA SER A 74 -0.75 12.12 8.11
C SER A 74 0.29 12.83 7.23
N LEU A 75 0.28 12.62 5.91
CA LEU A 75 0.98 13.50 5.00
C LEU A 75 0.25 14.85 5.04
N ASP A 76 0.89 15.89 5.57
CA ASP A 76 0.47 17.27 5.36
C ASP A 76 0.52 17.54 3.84
N LEU A 77 -0.63 17.41 3.18
CA LEU A 77 -0.88 17.65 1.77
C LEU A 77 -1.64 18.97 1.59
#